data_AF-A0AAP8H160-F1
#
_entry.id   AF-A0AAP8H160-F1
#
_cell.length_a   1.000
_cell.length_b   1.000
_cell.length_c   1.000
_cell.angle_alpha   90.00
_cell.angle_beta   90.00
_cell.angle_gamma   90.00
#
_symmetry.space_group_name_H-M   'P 1'
#
loop_
_entity.id
_entity.type
_entity.pdbx_description
1 polymer ?
#
loop_
_entity_poly.entity_id
_entity_poly.type
_entity_poly.pdbx_seq_one_letter_code
_entity_poly.pdbx_strand_id
1 'polypeptide(L)'
;MTKVHQRLISILEEFLEEKSMLNRAFLASRLHVSTKTIQKDIKLLNDILEEHGAKIESQRGNGYELEIIQTKKFEDFCVNVFQKQTEKIPTSYEERVAYILHRILTTDGYVKLSQLAEEIYVSKSTVNLIMKDVTDICSRYELQIEKRPYYGIRIVGEEFNIRSCLSQYGLPRYEHTPFHENYEQTDTYLSLPHISLIRSVILKYIEGGTIYLSDIEIDNLSIHIAIALKRCRDDHYIQALHVEESELIIKKEYKIAKQILGNLGAELKLQFPEEEILYVTMHLLSTAVTARDRYENVEELLGKDVYAFMQHILFKVAEERNLTFYYDEELLFGFGVHLKTLLNRLRYKLNTRNPLLAEVKKIIHMLLKLQFSLEI
;
A
#
# COMPACT_ATOMS: atom_id res chain seq x y z
N MET A 1 0.84 -33.26 9.14
CA MET A 1 0.97 -32.20 8.12
C MET A 1 1.99 -31.19 8.61
N THR A 2 3.21 -31.32 8.15
CA THR A 2 4.38 -30.61 8.66
C THR A 2 4.38 -29.20 8.08
N LYS A 3 4.06 -28.18 8.90
CA LYS A 3 4.20 -26.77 8.50
C LYS A 3 5.69 -26.49 8.29
N VAL A 4 6.11 -26.36 7.05
CA VAL A 4 7.48 -25.97 6.70
C VAL A 4 7.63 -24.48 7.02
N HIS A 5 8.56 -24.16 7.90
CA HIS A 5 8.81 -22.78 8.38
C HIS A 5 9.31 -21.89 7.23
N GLN A 6 8.82 -20.64 7.07
CA GLN A 6 9.13 -19.79 5.90
C GLN A 6 10.62 -19.69 5.59
N ARG A 7 11.45 -19.52 6.63
CA ARG A 7 12.92 -19.47 6.45
C ARG A 7 13.49 -20.72 5.76
N LEU A 8 12.91 -21.90 5.98
CA LEU A 8 13.31 -23.12 5.26
C LEU A 8 12.89 -23.05 3.79
N ILE A 9 11.75 -22.43 3.51
CA ILE A 9 11.24 -22.23 2.16
C ILE A 9 12.08 -21.20 1.43
N SER A 10 12.47 -20.09 2.06
CA SER A 10 13.42 -19.13 1.47
C SER A 10 14.80 -19.74 1.23
N ILE A 11 15.26 -20.66 2.08
CA ILE A 11 16.47 -21.44 1.78
C ILE A 11 16.25 -22.31 0.53
N LEU A 12 15.09 -22.96 0.42
CA LEU A 12 14.76 -23.79 -0.74
C LEU A 12 14.62 -22.97 -2.03
N GLU A 13 14.01 -21.78 -1.98
CA GLU A 13 13.88 -20.83 -3.10
C GLU A 13 15.24 -20.46 -3.66
N GLU A 14 16.20 -20.12 -2.80
CA GLU A 14 17.55 -19.79 -3.24
C GLU A 14 18.19 -20.97 -4.01
N PHE A 15 17.96 -22.22 -3.59
CA PHE A 15 18.44 -23.40 -4.36
C PHE A 15 17.67 -23.66 -5.66
N LEU A 16 16.43 -23.19 -5.80
CA LEU A 16 15.64 -23.36 -7.01
C LEU A 16 15.94 -22.27 -8.04
N GLU A 17 16.26 -21.05 -7.58
CA GLU A 17 16.67 -19.92 -8.43
C GLU A 17 18.12 -20.07 -8.91
N GLU A 18 19.03 -20.43 -8.00
CA GLU A 18 20.42 -20.68 -8.31
C GLU A 18 20.65 -22.15 -8.62
N LYS A 19 20.90 -22.49 -9.89
CA LYS A 19 21.35 -23.83 -10.31
C LYS A 19 22.80 -24.14 -9.89
N SER A 20 23.31 -23.46 -8.88
CA SER A 20 24.71 -23.44 -8.45
C SER A 20 24.85 -23.83 -6.97
N MET A 21 26.05 -24.21 -6.54
CA MET A 21 26.31 -24.52 -5.13
C MET A 21 26.26 -23.26 -4.27
N LEU A 22 25.48 -23.29 -3.19
CA LEU A 22 25.31 -22.15 -2.28
C LEU A 22 26.14 -22.30 -1.01
N ASN A 23 26.92 -21.29 -0.66
CA ASN A 23 27.72 -21.33 0.56
C ASN A 23 26.97 -20.78 1.79
N ARG A 24 27.41 -21.18 2.98
CA ARG A 24 26.81 -20.77 4.27
C ARG A 24 26.77 -19.26 4.50
N ALA A 25 27.83 -18.57 4.10
CA ALA A 25 27.95 -17.13 4.32
C ALA A 25 26.99 -16.35 3.42
N PHE A 26 26.81 -16.81 2.18
CA PHE A 26 25.84 -16.28 1.24
C PHE A 26 24.41 -16.39 1.79
N LEU A 27 23.97 -17.60 2.15
CA LEU A 27 22.64 -17.83 2.73
C LEU A 27 22.42 -17.03 4.01
N ALA A 28 23.43 -16.96 4.88
CA ALA A 28 23.37 -16.18 6.13
C ALA A 28 23.21 -14.68 5.87
N SER A 29 23.95 -14.14 4.89
CA SER A 29 23.88 -12.74 4.49
C SER A 29 22.53 -12.41 3.86
N ARG A 30 22.05 -13.27 2.95
CA ARG A 30 20.81 -13.10 2.20
C ARG A 30 19.57 -13.13 3.10
N LEU A 31 19.57 -14.04 4.07
CA LEU A 31 18.46 -14.23 5.01
C LEU A 31 18.63 -13.44 6.33
N HIS A 32 19.67 -12.62 6.44
CA HIS A 32 19.98 -11.81 7.62
C HIS A 32 20.03 -12.61 8.95
N VAL A 33 20.62 -13.80 8.93
CA VAL A 33 20.78 -14.68 10.10
C VAL A 33 22.22 -15.15 10.28
N SER A 34 22.54 -15.75 11.42
CA SER A 34 23.86 -16.33 11.64
C SER A 34 24.07 -17.61 10.80
N THR A 35 25.32 -17.91 10.43
CA THR A 35 25.70 -19.17 9.77
C THR A 35 25.33 -20.41 10.61
N LYS A 36 25.29 -20.28 11.94
CA LYS A 36 24.83 -21.32 12.87
C LYS A 36 23.31 -21.55 12.78
N THR A 37 22.54 -20.51 12.46
CA THR A 37 21.09 -20.62 12.21
C THR A 37 20.84 -21.36 10.90
N ILE A 38 21.53 -21.00 9.81
CA ILE A 38 21.46 -21.69 8.52
C ILE A 38 21.74 -23.20 8.66
N GLN A 39 22.75 -23.58 9.44
CA GLN A 39 23.08 -24.99 9.64
C GLN A 39 21.95 -25.77 10.34
N LYS A 40 21.24 -25.15 11.30
CA LYS A 40 20.08 -25.77 11.96
C LYS A 40 18.88 -25.85 11.01
N ASP A 41 18.66 -24.81 10.24
CA ASP A 41 17.57 -24.72 9.28
C ASP A 41 17.74 -25.76 8.17
N ILE A 42 18.93 -25.90 7.58
CA ILE A 42 19.19 -26.93 6.56
C ILE A 42 18.93 -28.34 7.11
N LYS A 43 19.29 -28.60 8.36
CA LYS A 43 18.98 -29.89 9.00
C LYS A 43 17.47 -30.11 9.09
N LEU A 44 16.73 -29.11 9.58
CA LEU A 44 15.27 -29.18 9.68
C LEU A 44 14.59 -29.28 8.32
N LEU A 45 15.14 -28.62 7.30
CA LEU A 45 14.66 -28.71 5.92
C LEU A 45 14.92 -30.10 5.34
N ASN A 46 16.08 -30.72 5.59
CA ASN A 46 16.35 -32.10 5.17
C ASN A 46 15.39 -33.11 5.80
N ASP A 47 15.05 -32.95 7.09
CA ASP A 47 14.05 -33.80 7.75
C ASP A 47 12.69 -33.79 7.00
N ILE A 48 12.40 -32.73 6.23
CA ILE A 48 11.18 -32.59 5.42
C ILE A 48 11.41 -33.05 3.98
N LEU A 49 12.52 -32.60 3.36
CA LEU A 49 12.82 -32.87 1.95
C LEU A 49 13.02 -34.37 1.69
N GLU A 50 13.62 -35.11 2.62
CA GLU A 50 13.88 -36.54 2.46
C GLU A 50 12.58 -37.32 2.26
N GLU A 51 11.50 -36.95 2.97
CA GLU A 51 10.18 -37.54 2.79
C GLU A 51 9.55 -37.18 1.43
N HIS A 52 10.00 -36.11 0.80
CA HIS A 52 9.48 -35.56 -0.45
C HIS A 52 10.43 -35.75 -1.64
N GLY A 53 11.45 -36.58 -1.50
CA GLY A 53 12.30 -37.00 -2.62
C GLY A 53 13.43 -36.04 -2.98
N ALA A 54 13.86 -35.19 -2.06
CA ALA A 54 15.04 -34.33 -2.23
C ALA A 54 15.87 -34.26 -0.93
N LYS A 55 17.08 -33.72 -0.99
CA LYS A 55 17.88 -33.38 0.20
C LYS A 55 18.92 -32.32 -0.15
N ILE A 56 19.40 -31.61 0.85
CA ILE A 56 20.50 -30.65 0.71
C ILE A 56 21.77 -31.27 1.31
N GLU A 57 22.75 -31.53 0.46
CA GLU A 57 24.01 -32.15 0.84
C GLU A 57 25.11 -31.11 1.05
N SER A 58 25.96 -31.34 2.06
CA SER A 58 27.12 -30.48 2.31
C SER A 58 28.35 -31.05 1.61
N GLN A 59 28.87 -30.33 0.62
CA GLN A 59 30.14 -30.68 -0.01
C GLN A 59 31.29 -29.95 0.70
N ARG A 60 32.29 -30.71 1.18
CA ARG A 60 33.48 -30.15 1.86
C ARG A 60 34.20 -29.17 0.94
N GLY A 61 34.24 -27.90 1.32
CA GLY A 61 34.95 -26.83 0.61
C GLY A 61 34.09 -26.01 -0.35
N ASN A 62 32.95 -26.54 -0.84
CA ASN A 62 32.20 -25.94 -1.94
C ASN A 62 30.77 -25.49 -1.59
N GLY A 63 30.27 -25.79 -0.38
CA GLY A 63 28.97 -25.30 0.10
C GLY A 63 27.90 -26.38 0.18
N TYR A 64 26.67 -26.03 -0.14
CA TYR A 64 25.49 -26.88 -0.16
C TYR A 64 24.95 -27.03 -1.58
N GLU A 65 24.37 -28.20 -1.86
CA GLU A 65 23.73 -28.50 -3.13
C GLU A 65 22.40 -29.22 -2.87
N LEU A 66 21.36 -28.83 -3.62
CA LEU A 66 20.07 -29.49 -3.59
C LEU A 66 20.11 -30.69 -4.55
N GLU A 67 20.01 -31.89 -3.99
CA GLU A 67 19.92 -33.14 -4.74
C GLU A 67 18.44 -33.58 -4.83
N ILE A 68 17.94 -33.74 -6.05
CA ILE A 68 16.57 -34.23 -6.32
C ILE A 68 16.64 -35.71 -6.67
N ILE A 69 16.13 -36.55 -5.77
CA ILE A 69 16.17 -38.02 -5.86
C ILE A 69 14.92 -38.54 -6.58
N GLN A 70 13.75 -37.99 -6.28
CA GLN A 70 12.46 -38.37 -6.87
C GLN A 70 11.73 -37.15 -7.44
N THR A 71 12.01 -36.84 -8.71
CA THR A 71 11.53 -35.63 -9.40
C THR A 71 10.04 -35.37 -9.21
N LYS A 72 9.17 -36.35 -9.50
CA LYS A 72 7.71 -36.16 -9.42
C LYS A 72 7.21 -35.84 -8.00
N LYS A 73 7.79 -36.50 -6.99
CA LYS A 73 7.40 -36.31 -5.58
C LYS A 73 7.84 -34.95 -5.05
N PHE A 74 9.01 -34.50 -5.51
CA PHE A 74 9.55 -33.18 -5.18
C PHE A 74 8.79 -32.06 -5.90
N GLU A 75 8.41 -32.26 -7.17
CA GLU A 75 7.53 -31.34 -7.91
C GLU A 75 6.18 -31.17 -7.21
N ASP A 76 5.53 -32.27 -6.81
CA ASP A 76 4.28 -32.24 -6.04
C ASP A 76 4.44 -31.49 -4.71
N PHE A 77 5.57 -31.67 -4.02
CA PHE A 77 5.90 -30.94 -2.81
C PHE A 77 6.08 -29.45 -3.05
N CYS A 78 6.85 -29.05 -4.06
CA CYS A 78 7.05 -27.65 -4.44
C CYS A 78 5.72 -26.99 -4.77
N VAL A 79 4.88 -27.62 -5.60
CA VAL A 79 3.53 -27.12 -5.91
C VAL A 79 2.73 -26.91 -4.63
N ASN A 80 2.73 -27.88 -3.69
CA ASN A 80 2.01 -27.74 -2.43
C ASN A 80 2.58 -26.68 -1.49
N VAL A 81 3.90 -26.50 -1.44
CA VAL A 81 4.58 -25.53 -0.57
C VAL A 81 4.42 -24.12 -1.11
N PHE A 82 4.61 -23.92 -2.41
CA PHE A 82 4.54 -22.60 -3.05
C PHE A 82 3.10 -22.15 -3.35
N GLN A 83 2.17 -23.07 -3.67
CA GLN A 83 0.75 -22.68 -3.85
C GLN A 83 0.01 -22.43 -2.52
N LYS A 84 0.43 -23.05 -1.41
CA LYS A 84 -0.19 -22.80 -0.09
C LYS A 84 0.35 -21.57 0.62
N GLN A 85 1.35 -20.89 0.05
CA GLN A 85 1.85 -19.61 0.54
C GLN A 85 1.13 -18.44 -0.12
N THR A 86 -0.17 -18.34 0.15
CA THR A 86 -0.88 -17.07 -0.01
C THR A 86 -0.53 -16.07 1.10
N GLU A 87 0.16 -16.51 2.16
CA GLU A 87 0.69 -15.65 3.24
C GLU A 87 2.23 -15.56 3.16
N LYS A 88 2.77 -14.62 2.38
CA LYS A 88 4.20 -14.25 2.45
C LYS A 88 4.52 -13.76 3.87
N ILE A 89 5.27 -14.54 4.63
CA ILE A 89 5.78 -14.13 5.94
C ILE A 89 6.80 -13.00 5.74
N PRO A 90 6.66 -11.86 6.44
CA PRO A 90 7.49 -10.67 6.21
C PRO A 90 8.96 -10.90 6.58
N THR A 91 9.85 -10.63 5.63
CA THR A 91 11.28 -10.93 5.72
C THR A 91 12.11 -9.70 6.08
N SER A 92 11.82 -8.55 5.46
CA SER A 92 12.48 -7.28 5.75
C SER A 92 11.93 -6.63 7.02
N TYR A 93 12.65 -5.65 7.55
CA TYR A 93 12.18 -4.89 8.71
C TYR A 93 10.91 -4.10 8.36
N GLU A 94 10.88 -3.50 7.18
CA GLU A 94 9.79 -2.71 6.63
C GLU A 94 8.53 -3.56 6.41
N GLU A 95 8.69 -4.77 5.84
CA GLU A 95 7.61 -5.73 5.67
C GLU A 95 7.03 -6.15 7.02
N ARG A 96 7.87 -6.34 8.05
CA ARG A 96 7.41 -6.71 9.40
C ARG A 96 6.65 -5.58 10.08
N VAL A 97 7.08 -4.33 9.91
CA VAL A 97 6.35 -3.14 10.36
C VAL A 97 4.97 -3.10 9.69
N ALA A 98 4.92 -3.23 8.37
CA ALA A 98 3.67 -3.23 7.60
C ALA A 98 2.74 -4.38 8.01
N TYR A 99 3.29 -5.59 8.20
CA TYR A 99 2.52 -6.75 8.66
C TYR A 99 1.92 -6.51 10.04
N ILE A 100 2.71 -6.04 11.02
CA ILE A 100 2.20 -5.78 12.36
C ILE A 100 1.11 -4.72 12.32
N LEU A 101 1.31 -3.61 11.58
CA LEU A 101 0.31 -2.56 11.39
C LEU A 101 -0.99 -3.13 10.82
N HIS A 102 -0.89 -3.84 9.69
CA HIS A 102 -2.03 -4.49 9.08
C HIS A 102 -2.75 -5.40 10.08
N ARG A 103 -2.01 -6.27 10.78
CA ARG A 103 -2.57 -7.22 11.73
C ARG A 103 -3.34 -6.52 12.86
N ILE A 104 -2.79 -5.48 13.47
CA ILE A 104 -3.46 -4.79 14.58
C ILE A 104 -4.58 -3.84 14.14
N LEU A 105 -4.49 -3.25 12.94
CA LEU A 105 -5.53 -2.37 12.37
C LEU A 105 -6.77 -3.14 11.90
N THR A 106 -6.61 -4.42 11.55
CA THR A 106 -7.66 -5.29 11.02
C THR A 106 -8.23 -6.26 12.04
N THR A 107 -7.79 -6.19 13.30
CA THR A 107 -8.31 -7.03 14.38
C THR A 107 -9.30 -6.30 15.25
N ASP A 108 -10.45 -6.92 15.42
CA ASP A 108 -11.40 -6.50 16.45
C ASP A 108 -10.95 -7.05 17.80
N GLY A 109 -10.18 -6.24 18.53
CA GLY A 109 -9.73 -6.54 19.89
C GLY A 109 -8.23 -6.50 20.08
N TYR A 110 -7.75 -7.20 21.11
CA TYR A 110 -6.35 -7.16 21.51
C TYR A 110 -5.54 -8.30 20.86
N VAL A 111 -4.35 -7.96 20.38
CA VAL A 111 -3.36 -8.90 19.87
C VAL A 111 -2.18 -8.98 20.82
N LYS A 112 -1.73 -10.18 21.17
CA LYS A 112 -0.57 -10.37 22.05
C LYS A 112 0.73 -10.21 21.26
N LEU A 113 1.72 -9.54 21.85
CA LEU A 113 3.06 -9.43 21.24
C LEU A 113 3.75 -10.78 21.02
N SER A 114 3.43 -11.79 21.85
CA SER A 114 3.95 -13.15 21.65
C SER A 114 3.35 -13.80 20.40
N GLN A 115 2.06 -13.57 20.14
CA GLN A 115 1.39 -14.06 18.95
C GLN A 115 1.98 -13.40 17.69
N LEU A 116 2.15 -12.08 17.69
CA LEU A 116 2.84 -11.38 16.58
C LEU A 116 4.25 -11.94 16.35
N ALA A 117 4.97 -12.27 17.41
CA ALA A 117 6.32 -12.83 17.33
C ALA A 117 6.34 -14.23 16.69
N GLU A 118 5.34 -15.06 17.01
CA GLU A 118 5.13 -16.38 16.40
C GLU A 118 4.73 -16.26 14.92
N GLU A 119 3.80 -15.36 14.61
CA GLU A 119 3.29 -15.11 13.25
C GLU A 119 4.41 -14.69 12.27
N ILE A 120 5.34 -13.83 12.72
CA ILE A 120 6.45 -13.35 11.87
C ILE A 120 7.80 -14.02 12.18
N TYR A 121 7.80 -15.09 12.99
CA TYR A 121 8.96 -15.92 13.33
C TYR A 121 10.18 -15.15 13.88
N VAL A 122 9.94 -14.20 14.78
CA VAL A 122 10.99 -13.42 15.48
C VAL A 122 10.85 -13.54 17.00
N SER A 123 11.84 -13.01 17.73
CA SER A 123 11.74 -12.95 19.19
C SER A 123 10.73 -11.88 19.64
N LYS A 124 10.13 -12.07 20.83
CA LYS A 124 9.30 -11.02 21.47
C LYS A 124 10.08 -9.70 21.63
N SER A 125 11.39 -9.76 21.85
CA SER A 125 12.25 -8.57 21.94
C SER A 125 12.34 -7.83 20.60
N THR A 126 12.38 -8.56 19.49
CA THR A 126 12.35 -8.00 18.13
C THR A 126 11.01 -7.32 17.84
N VAL A 127 9.88 -7.96 18.21
CA VAL A 127 8.56 -7.31 18.08
C VAL A 127 8.49 -6.03 18.90
N ASN A 128 9.00 -6.02 20.14
CA ASN A 128 9.03 -4.79 20.95
C ASN A 128 9.85 -3.65 20.31
N LEU A 129 10.92 -3.97 19.59
CA LEU A 129 11.69 -2.98 18.85
C LEU A 129 10.85 -2.40 17.70
N ILE A 130 10.25 -3.28 16.88
CA ILE A 130 9.38 -2.90 15.77
C ILE A 130 8.18 -2.07 16.25
N MET A 131 7.63 -2.38 17.43
CA MET A 131 6.51 -1.65 18.01
C MET A 131 6.81 -0.16 18.25
N LYS A 132 8.07 0.28 18.33
CA LYS A 132 8.41 1.71 18.41
C LYS A 132 7.99 2.41 17.12
N ASP A 133 8.41 1.89 15.97
CA ASP A 133 8.06 2.46 14.67
C ASP A 133 6.56 2.33 14.38
N VAL A 134 5.94 1.23 14.79
CA VAL A 134 4.48 1.06 14.70
C VAL A 134 3.76 2.15 15.51
N THR A 135 4.21 2.44 16.73
CA THR A 135 3.65 3.51 17.57
C THR A 135 3.84 4.88 16.93
N ASP A 136 5.02 5.14 16.37
CA ASP A 136 5.34 6.39 15.69
C ASP A 136 4.55 6.57 14.38
N ILE A 137 4.25 5.47 13.68
CA ILE A 137 3.37 5.49 12.51
C ILE A 137 1.94 5.81 12.95
N CYS A 138 1.40 5.10 13.93
CA CYS A 138 0.04 5.33 14.44
C CYS A 138 -0.17 6.78 14.90
N SER A 139 0.79 7.36 15.63
CA SER A 139 0.67 8.73 16.14
C SER A 139 0.58 9.79 15.04
N ARG A 140 1.23 9.59 13.89
CA ARG A 140 1.12 10.48 12.72
C ARG A 140 -0.28 10.49 12.09
N TYR A 141 -1.08 9.46 12.36
CA TYR A 141 -2.49 9.40 11.96
C TYR A 141 -3.43 9.72 13.12
N GLU A 142 -2.94 10.31 14.22
CA GLU A 142 -3.75 10.58 15.41
C GLU A 142 -4.35 9.29 16.03
N LEU A 143 -3.73 8.13 15.80
CA LEU A 143 -4.11 6.83 16.37
C LEU A 143 -3.30 6.52 17.62
N GLN A 144 -3.92 5.85 18.59
CA GLN A 144 -3.29 5.43 19.84
C GLN A 144 -3.23 3.92 19.95
N ILE A 145 -2.16 3.42 20.58
CA ILE A 145 -2.02 2.00 20.91
C ILE A 145 -2.39 1.81 22.37
N GLU A 146 -3.57 1.24 22.60
CA GLU A 146 -4.03 0.88 23.93
C GLU A 146 -3.43 -0.47 24.32
N LYS A 147 -2.85 -0.54 25.53
CA LYS A 147 -2.23 -1.76 26.07
C LYS A 147 -3.02 -2.23 27.29
N ARG A 148 -3.48 -3.48 27.28
CA ARG A 148 -4.04 -4.13 28.47
C ARG A 148 -3.15 -5.28 28.94
N PRO A 149 -2.80 -5.33 30.24
CA PRO A 149 -2.13 -6.49 30.83
C PRO A 149 -2.88 -7.78 30.49
N TYR A 150 -2.15 -8.84 30.13
CA TYR A 150 -2.67 -10.16 29.74
C TYR A 150 -3.51 -10.25 28.46
N TYR A 151 -4.10 -9.16 27.98
CA TYR A 151 -4.88 -9.13 26.73
C TYR A 151 -4.02 -8.81 25.51
N GLY A 152 -3.11 -7.84 25.62
CA GLY A 152 -2.23 -7.44 24.52
C GLY A 152 -2.40 -5.97 24.15
N ILE A 153 -2.33 -5.69 22.84
CA ILE A 153 -2.41 -4.34 22.28
C ILE A 153 -3.56 -4.22 21.29
N ARG A 154 -4.18 -3.05 21.20
CA ARG A 154 -5.14 -2.71 20.15
C ARG A 154 -4.96 -1.26 19.72
N ILE A 155 -5.37 -0.94 18.50
CA ILE A 155 -5.44 0.45 18.03
C ILE A 155 -6.80 1.04 18.40
N VAL A 156 -6.78 2.31 18.82
CA VAL A 156 -7.98 3.12 19.05
C VAL A 156 -7.81 4.49 18.39
N GLY A 157 -8.89 5.01 17.82
CA GLY A 157 -8.95 6.30 17.14
C GLY A 157 -10.15 6.38 16.21
N GLU A 158 -10.28 7.51 15.52
CA GLU A 158 -11.33 7.74 14.53
C GLU A 158 -11.21 6.77 13.35
N GLU A 159 -12.34 6.28 12.84
CA GLU A 159 -12.37 5.30 11.75
C GLU A 159 -11.72 5.86 10.47
N PHE A 160 -11.89 7.16 10.20
CA PHE A 160 -11.21 7.84 9.08
C PHE A 160 -9.69 7.68 9.14
N ASN A 161 -9.12 7.81 10.33
CA ASN A 161 -7.69 7.73 10.57
C ASN A 161 -7.18 6.28 10.48
N ILE A 162 -7.97 5.32 10.97
CA ILE A 162 -7.70 3.89 10.82
C ILE A 162 -7.62 3.52 9.34
N ARG A 163 -8.62 3.93 8.55
CA ARG A 163 -8.67 3.68 7.09
C ARG A 163 -7.51 4.36 6.35
N SER A 164 -7.16 5.59 6.75
CA SER A 164 -6.01 6.31 6.20
C SER A 164 -4.67 5.63 6.50
N CYS A 165 -4.52 5.04 7.69
CA CYS A 165 -3.33 4.26 8.02
C CYS A 165 -3.29 2.93 7.24
N LEU A 166 -4.44 2.27 7.11
CA LEU A 166 -4.58 1.02 6.34
C LEU A 166 -4.28 1.21 4.85
N SER A 167 -4.72 2.29 4.22
CA SER A 167 -4.47 2.53 2.79
C SER A 167 -2.98 2.71 2.46
N GLN A 168 -2.21 3.19 3.43
CA GLN A 168 -0.79 3.46 3.29
C GLN A 168 0.10 2.27 3.68
N TYR A 169 -0.24 1.56 4.77
CA TYR A 169 0.61 0.52 5.37
C TYR A 169 -0.05 -0.85 5.50
N GLY A 170 -1.37 -0.91 5.41
CA GLY A 170 -2.17 -2.12 5.59
C GLY A 170 -2.16 -3.06 4.37
N LEU A 171 -1.60 -2.64 3.23
CA LEU A 171 -1.58 -3.45 2.02
C LEU A 171 -0.14 -3.69 1.57
N PRO A 172 0.28 -4.94 1.33
CA PRO A 172 1.58 -5.22 0.73
C PRO A 172 1.62 -4.62 -0.68
N ARG A 173 2.28 -3.47 -0.85
CA ARG A 173 2.48 -2.86 -2.16
C ARG A 173 3.83 -3.28 -2.71
N TYR A 174 3.83 -3.98 -3.84
CA TYR A 174 5.05 -4.20 -4.61
C TYR A 174 5.42 -2.89 -5.31
N GLU A 175 6.64 -2.39 -5.08
CA GLU A 175 7.02 -1.00 -5.34
C GLU A 175 6.94 -0.53 -6.81
N HIS A 176 6.66 -1.40 -7.79
CA HIS A 176 6.76 -1.04 -9.22
C HIS A 176 5.73 -1.69 -10.15
N THR A 177 4.54 -2.05 -9.64
CA THR A 177 3.50 -2.71 -10.45
C THR A 177 2.16 -1.99 -10.35
N PRO A 178 1.43 -1.80 -11.45
CA PRO A 178 0.05 -1.31 -11.41
C PRO A 178 -0.77 -2.18 -10.46
N PHE A 179 -1.54 -1.53 -9.59
CA PHE A 179 -2.19 -2.18 -8.45
C PHE A 179 -3.16 -3.30 -8.87
N HIS A 180 -3.74 -3.19 -10.06
CA HIS A 180 -4.69 -4.15 -10.62
C HIS A 180 -4.05 -5.47 -11.11
N GLU A 181 -2.76 -5.52 -11.43
CA GLU A 181 -2.13 -6.73 -12.00
C GLU A 181 -1.69 -7.73 -10.92
N ASN A 182 -1.36 -7.27 -9.72
CA ASN A 182 -0.70 -8.10 -8.72
C ASN A 182 -1.63 -8.72 -7.66
N TYR A 183 -2.83 -8.19 -7.51
CA TYR A 183 -3.71 -8.69 -6.47
C TYR A 183 -4.54 -9.90 -6.93
N GLU A 184 -4.85 -10.14 -8.22
CA GLU A 184 -5.70 -11.28 -8.70
C GLU A 184 -5.36 -12.69 -8.15
N GLN A 185 -4.19 -12.87 -7.53
CA GLN A 185 -3.69 -14.14 -7.02
C GLN A 185 -3.37 -14.17 -5.50
N THR A 186 -3.75 -13.15 -4.72
CA THR A 186 -3.42 -13.09 -3.27
C THR A 186 -4.66 -13.13 -2.36
N ASP A 187 -4.71 -14.08 -1.41
CA ASP A 187 -5.68 -14.06 -0.29
C ASP A 187 -5.27 -12.97 0.72
N THR A 188 -5.38 -11.71 0.34
CA THR A 188 -5.16 -10.58 1.25
C THR A 188 -6.45 -10.20 1.98
N TYR A 189 -6.36 -9.41 3.05
CA TYR A 189 -7.51 -8.88 3.81
C TYR A 189 -8.57 -8.18 2.94
N LEU A 190 -8.11 -7.63 1.81
CA LEU A 190 -8.95 -7.20 0.70
C LEU A 190 -9.07 -8.32 -0.34
N SER A 191 -9.66 -9.44 0.04
CA SER A 191 -9.84 -10.57 -0.86
C SER A 191 -10.45 -10.07 -2.17
N LEU A 192 -9.79 -10.42 -3.25
CA LEU A 192 -9.86 -9.76 -4.54
C LEU A 192 -11.10 -9.81 -5.41
N PRO A 193 -12.12 -10.64 -5.17
CA PRO A 193 -13.33 -10.60 -5.98
C PRO A 193 -13.96 -9.20 -6.05
N HIS A 194 -13.73 -8.36 -5.02
CA HIS A 194 -14.28 -7.02 -4.99
C HIS A 194 -13.42 -5.97 -5.68
N ILE A 195 -12.09 -6.10 -5.80
CA ILE A 195 -11.27 -5.00 -6.38
C ILE A 195 -11.60 -4.79 -7.86
N SER A 196 -11.65 -5.87 -8.64
CA SER A 196 -12.01 -5.79 -10.07
C SER A 196 -13.46 -5.29 -10.25
N LEU A 197 -14.36 -5.69 -9.35
CA LEU A 197 -15.73 -5.17 -9.31
C LEU A 197 -15.77 -3.66 -8.96
N ILE A 198 -15.07 -3.23 -7.92
CA ILE A 198 -15.01 -1.82 -7.51
C ILE A 198 -14.48 -0.98 -8.67
N ARG A 199 -13.40 -1.44 -9.32
CA ARG A 199 -12.82 -0.75 -10.47
C ARG A 199 -13.83 -0.65 -11.63
N SER A 200 -14.54 -1.73 -11.96
CA SER A 200 -15.54 -1.71 -13.04
C SER A 200 -16.73 -0.79 -12.72
N VAL A 201 -17.18 -0.76 -11.47
CA VAL A 201 -18.24 0.15 -11.02
C VAL A 201 -17.78 1.60 -11.03
N ILE A 202 -16.55 1.90 -10.59
CA ILE A 202 -15.97 3.24 -10.69
C ILE A 202 -15.97 3.67 -12.17
N LEU A 203 -15.39 2.86 -13.06
CA LEU A 203 -15.31 3.14 -14.50
C LEU A 203 -16.68 3.44 -15.10
N LYS A 204 -17.68 2.60 -14.81
CA LYS A 204 -19.06 2.78 -15.28
C LYS A 204 -19.67 4.14 -14.92
N TYR A 205 -19.35 4.69 -13.75
CA TYR A 205 -19.94 5.96 -13.28
C TYR A 205 -19.07 7.19 -13.53
N ILE A 206 -17.81 7.02 -13.92
CA ILE A 206 -16.97 8.12 -14.43
C ILE A 206 -17.00 8.22 -15.96
N GLU A 207 -17.29 7.12 -16.66
CA GLU A 207 -17.58 7.09 -18.10
C GLU A 207 -18.81 7.98 -18.40
N GLY A 208 -18.59 9.03 -19.20
CA GLY A 208 -19.62 10.05 -19.48
C GLY A 208 -19.14 11.50 -19.34
N GLY A 209 -17.88 11.74 -18.96
CA GLY A 209 -17.21 13.04 -19.11
C GLY A 209 -17.54 14.08 -18.02
N THR A 210 -18.07 13.65 -16.88
CA THR A 210 -18.26 14.54 -15.71
C THR A 210 -17.02 14.70 -14.85
N ILE A 211 -16.22 13.64 -14.75
CA ILE A 211 -14.97 13.56 -13.99
C ILE A 211 -13.99 12.71 -14.78
N TYR A 212 -12.72 13.09 -14.76
CA TYR A 212 -11.62 12.32 -15.34
C TYR A 212 -10.68 11.88 -14.22
N LEU A 213 -10.30 10.61 -14.25
CA LEU A 213 -9.32 10.00 -13.36
C LEU A 213 -8.33 9.21 -14.20
N SER A 214 -7.05 9.34 -13.89
CA SER A 214 -6.01 8.44 -14.41
C SER A 214 -6.13 7.05 -13.81
N ASP A 215 -5.52 6.04 -14.43
CA ASP A 215 -5.52 4.66 -13.91
C ASP A 215 -4.99 4.56 -12.48
N ILE A 216 -3.96 5.34 -12.15
CA ILE A 216 -3.38 5.40 -10.80
C ILE A 216 -4.39 5.95 -9.79
N GLU A 217 -5.18 6.94 -10.18
CA GLU A 217 -6.21 7.53 -9.31
C GLU A 217 -7.41 6.60 -9.13
N ILE A 218 -7.79 5.86 -10.18
CA ILE A 218 -8.82 4.82 -10.10
C ILE A 218 -8.36 3.70 -9.17
N ASP A 219 -7.11 3.26 -9.28
CA ASP A 219 -6.53 2.22 -8.43
C ASP A 219 -6.49 2.68 -6.96
N ASN A 220 -6.06 3.92 -6.70
CA ASN A 220 -6.08 4.49 -5.35
C ASN A 220 -7.50 4.60 -4.79
N LEU A 221 -8.47 5.08 -5.58
CA LEU A 221 -9.87 5.13 -5.16
C LEU A 221 -10.41 3.73 -4.86
N SER A 222 -10.07 2.74 -5.69
CA SER A 222 -10.46 1.35 -5.51
C SER A 222 -9.99 0.79 -4.18
N ILE A 223 -8.75 1.13 -3.76
CA ILE A 223 -8.20 0.76 -2.45
C ILE A 223 -9.01 1.35 -1.31
N HIS A 224 -9.28 2.65 -1.35
CA HIS A 224 -10.01 3.33 -0.28
C HIS A 224 -11.45 2.82 -0.16
N ILE A 225 -12.11 2.53 -1.29
CA ILE A 225 -13.44 1.91 -1.30
C ILE A 225 -13.36 0.48 -0.77
N ALA A 226 -12.37 -0.32 -1.17
CA ALA A 226 -12.24 -1.70 -0.69
C ALA A 226 -12.04 -1.78 0.83
N ILE A 227 -11.21 -0.88 1.37
CA ILE A 227 -11.04 -0.73 2.82
C ILE A 227 -12.38 -0.35 3.47
N ALA A 228 -13.08 0.65 2.93
CA ALA A 228 -14.38 1.07 3.46
C ALA A 228 -15.41 -0.08 3.46
N LEU A 229 -15.53 -0.81 2.35
CA LEU A 229 -16.43 -1.97 2.24
C LEU A 229 -16.11 -3.04 3.29
N LYS A 230 -14.82 -3.34 3.50
CA LYS A 230 -14.40 -4.34 4.47
C LYS A 230 -14.68 -3.88 5.90
N ARG A 231 -14.35 -2.62 6.23
CA ARG A 231 -14.61 -2.03 7.55
C ARG A 231 -16.11 -1.95 7.85
N CYS A 232 -16.94 -1.53 6.90
CA CYS A 232 -18.40 -1.55 7.02
C CYS A 232 -18.98 -2.95 7.20
N ARG A 233 -18.40 -3.98 6.55
CA ARG A 233 -18.80 -5.37 6.75
C ARG A 233 -18.47 -5.88 8.16
N ASP A 234 -17.42 -5.32 8.76
CA ASP A 234 -17.00 -5.59 10.13
C ASP A 234 -17.66 -4.60 11.12
N ASP A 235 -18.76 -3.93 10.73
CA ASP A 235 -19.52 -2.95 11.54
C ASP A 235 -18.72 -1.69 11.98
N HIS A 236 -17.66 -1.34 11.26
CA HIS A 236 -16.85 -0.13 11.48
C HIS A 236 -17.20 0.96 10.47
N TYR A 237 -18.05 1.89 10.89
CA TYR A 237 -18.53 3.02 10.09
C TYR A 237 -17.83 4.33 10.46
N ILE A 238 -17.75 5.25 9.51
CA ILE A 238 -17.40 6.64 9.80
C ILE A 238 -18.49 7.24 10.70
N GLN A 239 -18.09 7.74 11.87
CA GLN A 239 -19.03 8.33 12.85
C GLN A 239 -19.22 9.83 12.65
N ALA A 240 -18.15 10.53 12.26
CA ALA A 240 -18.17 11.96 11.99
C ALA A 240 -17.08 12.31 10.99
N LEU A 241 -17.35 13.33 10.18
CA LEU A 241 -16.37 13.95 9.31
C LEU A 241 -16.12 15.38 9.79
N HIS A 242 -14.85 15.81 9.82
CA HIS A 242 -14.47 17.17 10.22
C HIS A 242 -14.62 18.18 9.08
N VAL A 243 -15.73 18.11 8.35
CA VAL A 243 -16.04 18.96 7.20
C VAL A 243 -17.54 19.29 7.16
N GLU A 244 -17.89 20.43 6.58
CA GLU A 244 -19.29 20.80 6.38
C GLU A 244 -19.92 19.92 5.29
N GLU A 245 -20.79 18.99 5.70
CA GLU A 245 -21.45 18.04 4.81
C GLU A 245 -22.26 18.73 3.70
N SER A 246 -22.90 19.85 4.03
CA SER A 246 -23.68 20.66 3.09
C SER A 246 -22.85 21.16 1.90
N GLU A 247 -21.55 21.42 2.10
CA GLU A 247 -20.67 21.79 0.99
C GLU A 247 -20.37 20.62 0.05
N LEU A 248 -20.36 19.39 0.57
CA LEU A 248 -20.06 18.17 -0.20
C LEU A 248 -21.29 17.67 -0.96
N ILE A 249 -22.46 17.68 -0.33
CA ILE A 249 -23.70 17.13 -0.90
C ILE A 249 -24.11 17.82 -2.20
N ILE A 250 -23.83 19.12 -2.33
CA ILE A 250 -24.14 19.89 -3.55
C ILE A 250 -23.19 19.58 -4.71
N LYS A 251 -22.09 18.86 -4.47
CA LYS A 251 -21.08 18.55 -5.49
C LYS A 251 -21.55 17.40 -6.38
N LYS A 252 -21.13 17.42 -7.65
CA LYS A 252 -21.39 16.31 -8.58
C LYS A 252 -20.69 15.02 -8.14
N GLU A 253 -19.53 15.14 -7.49
CA GLU A 253 -18.74 14.05 -6.91
C GLU A 253 -19.56 13.27 -5.90
N TYR A 254 -20.41 13.94 -5.12
CA TYR A 254 -21.30 13.29 -4.17
C TYR A 254 -22.34 12.42 -4.86
N LYS A 255 -22.94 12.92 -5.95
CA LYS A 255 -23.86 12.12 -6.77
C LYS A 255 -23.18 10.86 -7.33
N ILE A 256 -21.94 11.00 -7.81
CA ILE A 256 -21.16 9.87 -8.34
C ILE A 256 -20.80 8.88 -7.22
N ALA A 257 -20.33 9.36 -6.06
CA ALA A 257 -20.07 8.53 -4.89
C ALA A 257 -21.31 7.72 -4.47
N LYS A 258 -22.48 8.37 -4.44
CA LYS A 258 -23.76 7.74 -4.10
C LYS A 258 -24.14 6.65 -5.10
N GLN A 259 -23.89 6.85 -6.38
CA GLN A 259 -24.13 5.85 -7.42
C GLN A 259 -23.17 4.66 -7.30
N ILE A 260 -21.89 4.92 -7.07
CA ILE A 260 -20.86 3.88 -6.88
C ILE A 260 -21.21 3.01 -5.67
N LEU A 261 -21.41 3.61 -4.49
CA LEU A 261 -21.74 2.87 -3.28
C LEU A 261 -23.11 2.21 -3.34
N GLY A 262 -24.09 2.84 -4.00
CA GLY A 262 -25.41 2.24 -4.20
C GLY A 262 -25.36 0.97 -5.06
N ASN A 263 -24.57 0.97 -6.14
CA ASN A 263 -24.36 -0.20 -6.97
C ASN A 263 -23.59 -1.31 -6.23
N LEU A 264 -22.46 -0.97 -5.60
CA LEU A 264 -21.68 -1.91 -4.79
C LEU A 264 -22.49 -2.48 -3.63
N GLY A 265 -23.32 -1.67 -2.97
CA GLY A 265 -24.19 -2.10 -1.88
C GLY A 265 -25.23 -3.12 -2.33
N ALA A 266 -25.80 -2.95 -3.53
CA ALA A 266 -26.74 -3.91 -4.11
C ALA A 266 -26.05 -5.25 -4.44
N GLU A 267 -24.88 -5.22 -5.06
CA GLU A 267 -24.14 -6.44 -5.44
C GLU A 267 -23.58 -7.19 -4.24
N LEU A 268 -23.07 -6.47 -3.24
CA LEU A 268 -22.43 -7.03 -2.05
C LEU A 268 -23.37 -7.20 -0.85
N LYS A 269 -24.65 -6.82 -1.00
CA LYS A 269 -25.68 -6.82 0.06
C LYS A 269 -25.26 -6.05 1.31
N LEU A 270 -24.66 -4.88 1.11
CA LEU A 270 -24.25 -3.95 2.16
C LEU A 270 -25.08 -2.68 2.10
N GLN A 271 -25.33 -2.09 3.27
CA GLN A 271 -25.92 -0.76 3.40
C GLN A 271 -24.87 0.21 3.92
N PHE A 272 -24.88 1.42 3.36
CA PHE A 272 -23.93 2.46 3.71
C PHE A 272 -24.70 3.65 4.28
N PRO A 273 -24.30 4.16 5.46
CA PRO A 273 -24.80 5.43 5.95
C PRO A 273 -24.23 6.59 5.11
N GLU A 274 -24.77 7.79 5.30
CA GLU A 274 -24.48 8.97 4.47
C GLU A 274 -22.99 9.37 4.57
N GLU A 275 -22.39 9.18 5.74
CA GLU A 275 -21.00 9.45 6.07
C GLU A 275 -20.03 8.64 5.18
N GLU A 276 -20.41 7.44 4.76
CA GLU A 276 -19.62 6.62 3.82
C GLU A 276 -19.66 7.20 2.41
N ILE A 277 -20.80 7.76 1.99
CA ILE A 277 -20.93 8.47 0.71
C ILE A 277 -20.05 9.72 0.73
N LEU A 278 -20.08 10.48 1.83
CA LEU A 278 -19.24 11.66 2.02
C LEU A 278 -17.75 11.32 2.03
N TYR A 279 -17.37 10.20 2.67
CA TYR A 279 -16.00 9.69 2.63
C TYR A 279 -15.51 9.43 1.20
N VAL A 280 -16.30 8.75 0.37
CA VAL A 280 -15.96 8.51 -1.05
C VAL A 280 -15.97 9.82 -1.85
N THR A 281 -16.89 10.74 -1.54
CA THR A 281 -16.94 12.08 -2.14
C THR A 281 -15.65 12.86 -1.91
N MET A 282 -15.11 12.83 -0.69
CA MET A 282 -13.84 13.49 -0.36
C MET A 282 -12.67 12.89 -1.16
N HIS A 283 -12.64 11.56 -1.32
CA HIS A 283 -11.61 10.90 -2.14
C HIS A 283 -11.72 11.30 -3.62
N LEU A 284 -12.94 11.33 -4.17
CA LEU A 284 -13.17 11.83 -5.52
C LEU A 284 -12.73 13.28 -5.67
N LEU A 285 -13.12 14.20 -4.78
CA LEU A 285 -12.72 15.61 -4.87
C LEU A 285 -11.20 15.82 -4.75
N SER A 286 -10.49 14.88 -4.13
CA SER A 286 -9.04 14.93 -3.96
C SER A 286 -8.23 14.35 -5.11
N THR A 287 -8.86 13.65 -6.06
CA THR A 287 -8.20 13.06 -7.23
C THR A 287 -8.85 13.46 -8.56
N ALA A 288 -10.15 13.74 -8.58
CA ALA A 288 -10.91 14.11 -9.76
C ALA A 288 -10.37 15.37 -10.41
N VAL A 289 -9.82 15.19 -11.62
CA VAL A 289 -9.60 16.30 -12.53
C VAL A 289 -10.91 16.55 -13.25
N THR A 290 -11.49 17.72 -13.03
CA THR A 290 -12.63 18.17 -13.83
C THR A 290 -12.11 18.67 -15.18
N ALA A 291 -12.78 18.30 -16.28
CA ALA A 291 -12.42 18.76 -17.61
C ALA A 291 -12.28 20.29 -17.69
N ARG A 292 -11.28 20.73 -18.44
CA ARG A 292 -10.97 22.15 -18.73
C ARG A 292 -12.19 22.91 -19.25
N ASP A 293 -12.98 22.26 -20.10
CA ASP A 293 -14.14 22.84 -20.80
C ASP A 293 -15.29 23.29 -19.89
N ARG A 294 -15.21 23.06 -18.58
CA ARG A 294 -16.22 23.49 -17.60
C ARG A 294 -15.84 24.73 -16.80
N TYR A 295 -14.59 25.16 -16.86
CA TYR A 295 -14.16 26.41 -16.23
C TYR A 295 -13.80 27.39 -17.33
N GLU A 296 -14.29 28.63 -17.23
CA GLU A 296 -13.92 29.67 -18.18
C GLU A 296 -12.43 30.00 -18.07
N ASN A 297 -11.87 29.88 -16.87
CA ASN A 297 -10.45 30.09 -16.60
C ASN A 297 -10.01 29.42 -15.28
N VAL A 298 -8.70 29.46 -15.01
CA VAL A 298 -8.10 28.87 -13.80
C VAL A 298 -8.50 29.62 -12.51
N GLU A 299 -8.87 30.90 -12.61
CA GLU A 299 -9.33 31.69 -11.45
C GLU A 299 -10.67 31.17 -10.95
N GLU A 300 -11.60 30.78 -11.83
CA GLU A 300 -12.86 30.14 -11.46
C GLU A 300 -12.64 28.79 -10.76
N LEU A 301 -11.69 27.98 -11.25
CA LEU A 301 -11.32 26.69 -10.66
C LEU A 301 -10.79 26.83 -9.23
N LEU A 302 -9.88 27.79 -9.02
CA LEU A 302 -9.13 27.94 -7.77
C LEU A 302 -9.81 28.87 -6.76
N GLY A 303 -10.57 29.85 -7.24
CA GLY A 303 -10.93 31.04 -6.48
C GLY A 303 -9.81 32.09 -6.52
N LYS A 304 -10.20 33.36 -6.35
CA LYS A 304 -9.33 34.54 -6.53
C LYS A 304 -8.03 34.48 -5.74
N ASP A 305 -8.12 34.19 -4.45
CA ASP A 305 -6.96 34.23 -3.54
C ASP A 305 -5.93 33.14 -3.89
N VAL A 306 -6.41 31.94 -4.18
CA VAL A 306 -5.55 30.80 -4.53
C VAL A 306 -4.93 30.99 -5.92
N TYR A 307 -5.69 31.55 -6.86
CA TYR A 307 -5.18 31.90 -8.19
C TYR A 307 -4.08 32.97 -8.11
N ALA A 308 -4.28 34.04 -7.34
CA ALA A 308 -3.27 35.07 -7.13
C ALA A 308 -2.00 34.51 -6.49
N PHE A 309 -2.13 33.62 -5.50
CA PHE A 309 -1.00 32.94 -4.88
C PHE A 309 -0.24 32.04 -5.86
N MET A 310 -0.97 31.27 -6.69
CA MET A 310 -0.39 30.45 -7.75
C MET A 310 0.43 31.32 -8.73
N GLN A 311 -0.14 32.42 -9.21
CA GLN A 311 0.56 33.34 -10.11
C GLN A 311 1.82 33.91 -9.48
N HIS A 312 1.78 34.27 -8.19
CA HIS A 312 2.96 34.74 -7.47
C HIS A 312 4.08 33.70 -7.42
N ILE A 313 3.75 32.43 -7.15
CA ILE A 313 4.73 31.32 -7.17
C ILE A 313 5.36 31.19 -8.56
N LEU A 314 4.53 31.12 -9.61
CA LEU A 314 5.03 30.93 -10.98
C LEU A 314 5.90 32.11 -11.45
N PHE A 315 5.50 33.34 -11.09
CA PHE A 315 6.30 34.54 -11.37
C PHE A 315 7.66 34.47 -10.68
N LYS A 316 7.71 34.10 -9.39
CA LYS A 316 8.97 33.99 -8.64
C LYS A 316 9.91 32.94 -9.22
N VAL A 317 9.39 31.76 -9.60
CA VAL A 317 10.19 30.72 -10.25
C VAL A 317 10.69 31.18 -11.62
N ALA A 318 9.84 31.86 -12.41
CA ALA A 318 10.22 32.41 -13.71
C ALA A 318 11.33 33.47 -13.59
N GLU A 319 11.22 34.37 -12.61
CA GLU A 319 12.20 35.41 -12.30
C GLU A 319 13.55 34.82 -11.86
N GLU A 320 13.55 33.90 -10.89
CA GLU A 320 14.78 33.27 -10.38
C GLU A 320 15.50 32.41 -11.43
N ARG A 321 14.77 31.88 -12.42
CA ARG A 321 15.31 30.97 -13.43
C ARG A 321 15.51 31.61 -14.79
N ASN A 322 15.18 32.90 -14.94
CA ASN A 322 15.18 33.59 -16.24
C ASN A 322 14.40 32.83 -17.32
N LEU A 323 13.21 32.32 -16.95
CA LEU A 323 12.34 31.54 -17.85
C LEU A 323 11.05 32.31 -18.17
N THR A 324 10.48 32.06 -19.35
CA THR A 324 9.23 32.68 -19.80
C THR A 324 8.17 31.63 -20.04
N PHE A 325 7.42 31.25 -18.99
CA PHE A 325 6.33 30.26 -19.09
C PHE A 325 5.06 30.66 -18.33
N TYR A 326 5.06 31.77 -17.60
CA TYR A 326 3.95 32.13 -16.70
C TYR A 326 2.67 32.61 -17.43
N TYR A 327 2.68 32.68 -18.76
CA TYR A 327 1.52 32.92 -19.63
C TYR A 327 0.99 31.66 -20.31
N ASP A 328 1.67 30.53 -20.17
CA ASP A 328 1.27 29.27 -20.80
C ASP A 328 -0.02 28.77 -20.13
N GLU A 329 -1.12 28.80 -20.88
CA GLU A 329 -2.43 28.42 -20.36
C GLU A 329 -2.52 26.94 -19.99
N GLU A 330 -1.79 26.07 -20.68
CA GLU A 330 -1.77 24.64 -20.38
C GLU A 330 -1.02 24.39 -19.08
N LEU A 331 0.11 25.07 -18.87
CA LEU A 331 0.83 25.06 -17.60
C LEU A 331 -0.02 25.62 -16.46
N LEU A 332 -0.65 26.78 -16.65
CA LEU A 332 -1.48 27.42 -15.64
C LEU A 332 -2.65 26.52 -15.25
N PHE A 333 -3.32 25.92 -16.23
CA PHE A 333 -4.43 24.99 -15.99
C PHE A 333 -3.95 23.73 -15.28
N GLY A 334 -2.90 23.08 -15.79
CA GLY A 334 -2.33 21.86 -15.19
C GLY A 334 -1.87 22.08 -13.75
N PHE A 335 -1.14 23.18 -13.50
CA PHE A 335 -0.72 23.54 -12.15
C PHE A 335 -1.92 23.86 -11.25
N GLY A 336 -2.92 24.59 -11.76
CA GLY A 336 -4.14 24.92 -11.03
C GLY A 336 -4.93 23.67 -10.61
N VAL A 337 -5.07 22.69 -11.49
CA VAL A 337 -5.69 21.40 -11.16
C VAL A 337 -4.93 20.68 -10.04
N HIS A 338 -3.60 20.61 -10.12
CA HIS A 338 -2.79 19.99 -9.08
C HIS A 338 -2.83 20.75 -7.75
N LEU A 339 -2.89 22.08 -7.78
CA LEU A 339 -3.04 22.90 -6.60
C LEU A 339 -4.42 22.72 -5.97
N LYS A 340 -5.49 22.66 -6.77
CA LYS A 340 -6.85 22.41 -6.28
C LYS A 340 -6.97 21.08 -5.55
N THR A 341 -6.49 20.01 -6.19
CA THR A 341 -6.50 18.66 -5.61
C THR A 341 -5.60 18.56 -4.37
N LEU A 342 -4.45 19.25 -4.36
CA LEU A 342 -3.60 19.39 -3.16
C LEU A 342 -4.35 20.07 -2.00
N LEU A 343 -5.01 21.20 -2.25
CA LEU A 343 -5.76 21.91 -1.22
C LEU A 343 -6.92 21.09 -0.67
N ASN A 344 -7.64 20.38 -1.54
CA ASN A 344 -8.69 19.45 -1.11
C ASN A 344 -8.11 18.35 -0.20
N ARG A 345 -6.98 17.73 -0.58
CA ARG A 345 -6.31 16.72 0.26
C ARG A 345 -5.93 17.27 1.63
N LEU A 346 -5.38 18.48 1.68
CA LEU A 346 -5.02 19.14 2.95
C LEU A 346 -6.27 19.43 3.79
N ARG A 347 -7.32 19.99 3.17
CA ARG A 347 -8.60 20.28 3.83
C ARG A 347 -9.23 19.03 4.44
N TYR A 348 -9.15 17.92 3.72
CA TYR A 348 -9.76 16.65 4.08
C TYR A 348 -8.83 15.72 4.85
N LYS A 349 -7.61 16.16 5.21
CA LYS A 349 -6.58 15.35 5.87
C LYS A 349 -6.28 14.03 5.14
N LEU A 350 -6.39 14.01 3.81
CA LEU A 350 -6.16 12.83 2.99
C LEU A 350 -4.67 12.68 2.66
N ASN A 351 -4.03 11.64 3.22
CA ASN A 351 -2.64 11.30 2.93
C ASN A 351 -2.56 10.52 1.61
N THR A 352 -2.19 11.20 0.52
CA THR A 352 -1.90 10.52 -0.76
C THR A 352 -0.39 10.41 -0.97
N ARG A 353 0.09 9.19 -1.28
CA ARG A 353 1.48 8.95 -1.69
C ARG A 353 1.61 9.31 -3.18
N ASN A 354 2.62 10.10 -3.54
CA ASN A 354 2.97 10.33 -4.95
C ASN A 354 3.94 9.21 -5.39
N PRO A 355 3.51 8.24 -6.23
CA PRO A 355 4.35 7.11 -6.63
C PRO A 355 5.57 7.54 -7.44
N LEU A 356 5.49 8.68 -8.13
CA LEU A 356 6.57 9.24 -8.95
C LEU A 356 7.47 10.19 -8.17
N LEU A 357 7.26 10.39 -6.86
CA LEU A 357 8.00 11.41 -6.10
C LEU A 357 9.51 11.24 -6.18
N ALA A 358 10.00 10.00 -6.09
CA ALA A 358 11.44 9.71 -6.15
C ALA A 358 12.02 10.03 -7.54
N GLU A 359 11.30 9.64 -8.60
CA GLU A 359 11.69 9.90 -9.99
C GLU A 359 11.64 11.40 -10.33
N VAL A 360 10.57 12.09 -9.96
CA VAL A 360 10.41 13.54 -10.14
C VAL A 360 11.52 14.30 -9.41
N LYS A 361 11.83 13.93 -8.15
CA LYS A 361 12.95 14.54 -7.41
C LYS A 361 14.29 14.30 -8.13
N LYS A 362 14.52 13.10 -8.67
CA LYS A 362 15.75 12.77 -9.40
C LYS A 362 15.87 13.57 -10.70
N ILE A 363 14.78 13.71 -11.46
CA ILE A 363 14.72 14.50 -12.70
C ILE A 363 14.97 15.98 -12.39
N ILE A 364 14.26 16.56 -11.41
CA ILE A 364 14.46 17.95 -11.00
C ILE A 364 15.92 18.17 -10.56
N HIS A 365 16.50 17.24 -9.78
CA HIS A 365 17.90 17.34 -9.36
C HIS A 365 18.88 17.28 -10.54
N MET A 366 18.60 16.46 -11.55
CA MET A 366 19.40 16.41 -12.78
C MET A 366 19.27 17.69 -13.62
N LEU A 367 18.04 18.21 -13.80
CA LEU A 367 17.79 19.44 -14.53
C LEU A 367 18.46 20.65 -13.85
N LEU A 368 18.39 20.73 -12.52
CA LEU A 368 19.09 21.75 -11.75
C LEU A 368 20.61 21.66 -11.94
N LYS A 369 21.19 20.46 -11.93
CA LYS A 369 22.62 20.27 -12.20
C LYS A 369 23.04 20.65 -13.62
N LEU A 370 22.20 20.36 -14.62
CA LEU A 370 22.45 20.70 -16.02
C LEU A 370 22.45 22.21 -16.26
N GLN A 371 21.58 22.96 -15.58
CA GLN A 371 21.58 24.43 -15.60
C GLN A 371 22.91 25.00 -15.08
N PHE A 372 23.47 24.45 -13.99
CA PHE A 372 24.77 24.90 -13.46
C PHE A 372 25.97 24.50 -14.33
N SER A 373 25.86 23.48 -15.19
CA SER A 373 26.93 23.10 -16.12
C SER A 373 26.94 23.87 -17.44
N LEU A 374 25.89 24.64 -17.73
CA LEU A 374 25.78 25.50 -18.92
C LEU A 374 26.15 26.96 -18.64
N GLU A 375 26.52 27.29 -17.39
CA GLU A 375 27.00 28.60 -16.95
C GLU A 375 28.54 28.67 -16.79
N ILE A 376 29.29 27.75 -17.40
CA ILE A 376 30.75 27.83 -17.60
C ILE A 376 31.02 27.97 -19.09
#